data_AF-A0A6M3LE64-F1
#
_entry.id   AF-A0A6M3LE64-F1
#
_cell.length_a   1.000
_cell.length_b   1.000
_cell.length_c   1.000
_cell.angle_alpha   90.00
_cell.angle_beta   90.00
_cell.angle_gamma   90.00
#
_symmetry.space_group_name_H-M   'P 1'
#
loop_
_entity.id
_entity.type
_entity.pdbx_description
1 polymer ?
#
loop_
_entity_poly.entity_id
_entity_poly.type
_entity_poly.pdbx_seq_one_letter_code
_entity_poly.pdbx_strand_id
1 'polypeptide(L)'
;MREATIKVYKYEELEESVKQKALEKLCDINVDYEWWEFIYDDAERIGLKIEEFELDRGAYCKGEWIEGAEESAEKILREHGEGCETYKDALRFRAELEQAEVLFKSRKDYDPEYEEFKESEEYEEVCEEFLRILLEDYRIILQKDYDWLTSEEAIVEMIEANEYEFTKDGKIM
;
A
#
# COMPACT_ATOMS: atom_id res chain seq x y z
N MET A 1 -48.22 3.02 17.60
CA MET A 1 -47.30 2.56 16.55
C MET A 1 -47.95 2.90 15.20
N ARG A 2 -47.27 3.61 14.31
CA ARG A 2 -47.76 3.90 12.96
C ARG A 2 -46.94 3.06 11.99
N GLU A 3 -47.61 2.35 11.10
CA GLU A 3 -46.99 1.56 10.04
C GLU A 3 -47.04 2.38 8.74
N ALA A 4 -45.95 2.35 7.98
CA ALA A 4 -45.85 2.98 6.67
C ALA A 4 -45.20 1.99 5.70
N THR A 5 -45.82 1.79 4.53
CA THR A 5 -45.26 0.98 3.44
C THR A 5 -44.38 1.87 2.56
N ILE A 6 -43.12 1.50 2.41
CA ILE A 6 -42.16 2.19 1.54
C ILE A 6 -41.84 1.28 0.36
N LYS A 7 -41.85 1.83 -0.85
CA LYS A 7 -41.41 1.11 -2.04
C LYS A 7 -39.91 1.28 -2.19
N VAL A 8 -39.22 0.15 -2.34
CA VAL A 8 -37.78 0.06 -2.51
C VAL A 8 -37.44 -0.50 -3.89
N TYR A 9 -36.21 -0.26 -4.31
CA TYR A 9 -35.70 -0.51 -5.65
C TYR A 9 -34.26 -1.03 -5.55
N LYS A 10 -33.88 -1.95 -6.45
CA LYS A 10 -32.48 -2.31 -6.65
C LYS A 10 -31.73 -1.16 -7.31
N TYR A 11 -30.40 -1.14 -7.17
CA TYR A 11 -29.56 -0.11 -7.77
C TYR A 11 -29.80 0.03 -9.28
N GLU A 12 -29.85 -1.08 -10.02
CA GLU A 12 -30.08 -1.10 -11.47
C GLU A 12 -31.41 -0.45 -11.89
N GLU A 13 -32.43 -0.50 -11.03
CA GLU A 13 -33.80 0.00 -11.27
C GLU A 13 -33.94 1.51 -11.05
N LEU A 14 -32.92 2.16 -10.48
CA LEU A 14 -32.90 3.60 -10.25
C LEU A 14 -32.66 4.38 -11.55
N GLU A 15 -33.20 5.59 -11.62
CA GLU A 15 -32.81 6.52 -12.69
C GLU A 15 -31.35 6.98 -12.54
N GLU A 16 -30.70 7.29 -13.65
CA GLU A 16 -29.27 7.62 -13.69
C GLU A 16 -28.87 8.75 -12.73
N SER A 17 -29.69 9.82 -12.68
CA SER A 17 -29.45 10.94 -11.76
C SER A 17 -29.58 10.58 -10.27
N VAL A 18 -30.28 9.48 -9.96
CA VAL A 18 -30.44 8.94 -8.61
C VAL A 18 -29.32 7.96 -8.29
N LYS A 19 -28.87 7.17 -9.29
CA LYS A 19 -27.67 6.32 -9.19
C LYS A 19 -26.45 7.13 -8.81
N GLN A 20 -26.17 8.23 -9.50
CA GLN A 20 -25.01 9.08 -9.16
C GLN A 20 -25.08 9.59 -7.72
N LYS A 21 -26.26 10.02 -7.26
CA LYS A 21 -26.46 10.47 -5.87
C LYS A 21 -26.30 9.35 -4.85
N ALA A 22 -26.61 8.11 -5.22
CA ALA A 22 -26.37 6.96 -4.37
C ALA A 22 -24.85 6.67 -4.28
N LEU A 23 -24.14 6.69 -5.41
CA LEU A 23 -22.68 6.53 -5.45
C LEU A 23 -21.96 7.63 -4.65
N GLU A 24 -22.33 8.89 -4.83
CA GLU A 24 -21.75 10.03 -4.09
C GLU A 24 -21.91 9.89 -2.57
N LYS A 25 -22.98 9.23 -2.10
CA LYS A 25 -23.23 9.01 -0.67
C LYS A 25 -22.51 7.78 -0.10
N LEU A 26 -22.04 6.90 -0.98
CA LEU A 26 -21.40 5.64 -0.64
C LEU A 26 -19.94 5.61 -1.11
N CYS A 27 -19.37 6.78 -1.43
CA CYS A 27 -18.04 6.89 -2.01
C CYS A 27 -16.94 6.35 -1.09
N ASP A 28 -17.19 6.29 0.21
CA ASP A 28 -16.29 5.82 1.25
C ASP A 28 -16.67 4.43 1.79
N ILE A 29 -17.70 3.76 1.27
CA ILE A 29 -18.22 2.52 1.87
C ILE A 29 -17.18 1.39 1.96
N ASN A 30 -16.28 1.33 0.99
CA ASN A 30 -15.23 0.32 0.92
C ASN A 30 -13.96 0.73 1.71
N VAL A 31 -13.93 1.94 2.27
CA VAL A 31 -12.78 2.50 3.00
C VAL A 31 -13.13 3.04 4.40
N ASP A 32 -14.38 2.87 4.86
CA ASP A 32 -14.85 3.18 6.24
C ASP A 32 -14.44 2.11 7.27
N TYR A 33 -13.39 1.37 6.98
CA TYR A 33 -12.76 0.37 7.84
C TYR A 33 -11.26 0.31 7.55
N GLU A 34 -10.52 -0.56 8.25
CA GLU A 34 -9.07 -0.72 8.09
C GLU A 34 -8.71 -1.47 6.79
N TRP A 35 -9.12 -0.93 5.65
CA TRP A 35 -8.92 -1.53 4.32
C TRP A 35 -7.44 -1.80 4.00
N TRP A 36 -6.54 -1.04 4.62
CA TRP A 36 -5.09 -1.17 4.50
C TRP A 36 -4.48 -2.35 5.27
N GLU A 37 -5.24 -3.07 6.12
CA GLU A 37 -4.72 -4.14 6.99
C GLU A 37 -3.89 -5.17 6.22
N PHE A 38 -4.36 -5.62 5.06
CA PHE A 38 -3.64 -6.60 4.25
C PHE A 38 -2.32 -6.08 3.68
N ILE A 39 -2.20 -4.77 3.46
CA ILE A 39 -0.97 -4.14 2.97
C ILE A 39 0.05 -4.02 4.12
N TYR A 40 -0.43 -3.75 5.33
CA TYR A 40 0.40 -3.76 6.53
C TYR A 40 0.91 -5.18 6.85
N ASP A 41 0.04 -6.18 6.75
CA ASP A 41 0.40 -7.60 6.90
C ASP A 41 1.48 -8.02 5.90
N ASP A 42 1.38 -7.57 4.65
CA ASP A 42 2.40 -7.83 3.61
C ASP A 42 3.74 -7.19 3.97
N ALA A 43 3.74 -5.91 4.35
CA ALA A 43 4.93 -5.19 4.81
C ALA A 43 5.59 -5.90 6.01
N GLU A 44 4.81 -6.29 7.03
CA GLU A 44 5.33 -6.94 8.23
C GLU A 44 5.96 -8.30 7.89
N ARG A 45 5.35 -9.08 6.98
CA ARG A 45 5.92 -10.37 6.54
C ARG A 45 7.30 -10.20 5.94
N ILE A 46 7.50 -9.16 5.13
CA ILE A 46 8.80 -8.86 4.54
C ILE A 46 9.74 -8.12 5.49
N GLY A 47 9.37 -7.90 6.76
CA GLY A 47 10.26 -7.29 7.76
C GLY A 47 10.26 -5.76 7.76
N LEU A 48 9.20 -5.14 7.21
CA LEU A 48 8.98 -3.69 7.22
C LEU A 48 7.77 -3.36 8.11
N LYS A 49 7.92 -2.39 9.00
CA LYS A 49 6.80 -1.84 9.77
C LYS A 49 6.38 -0.52 9.14
N ILE A 50 5.18 -0.46 8.59
CA ILE A 50 4.53 0.81 8.24
C ILE A 50 3.98 1.44 9.53
N GLU A 51 4.28 2.71 9.77
CA GLU A 51 3.85 3.44 10.96
C GLU A 51 2.67 4.37 10.69
N GLU A 52 2.72 5.07 9.56
CA GLU A 52 1.68 5.99 9.13
C GLU A 52 1.75 6.23 7.62
N PHE A 53 0.61 6.56 7.02
CA PHE A 53 0.52 7.01 5.64
C PHE A 53 -0.52 8.12 5.49
N GLU A 54 -0.38 8.90 4.43
CA GLU A 54 -1.35 9.88 3.95
C GLU A 54 -1.44 9.75 2.43
N LEU A 55 -2.65 9.82 1.87
CA LEU A 55 -2.90 9.61 0.43
C LEU A 55 -3.42 10.86 -0.28
N ASP A 56 -3.89 11.88 0.45
CA ASP A 56 -4.31 13.14 -0.17
C ASP A 56 -3.09 14.05 -0.46
N ARG A 57 -3.27 15.38 -0.33
CA ARG A 57 -2.24 16.36 -0.64
C ARG A 57 -1.02 16.19 0.26
N GLY A 58 0.09 15.87 -0.39
CA GLY A 58 1.35 15.61 0.28
C GLY A 58 1.52 14.14 0.67
N ALA A 59 0.93 13.22 -0.11
CA ALA A 59 0.97 11.80 0.13
C ALA A 59 2.36 11.28 0.53
N TYR A 60 2.39 10.43 1.56
CA TYR A 60 3.59 9.82 2.09
C TYR A 60 3.27 8.48 2.73
N CYS A 61 4.30 7.66 2.91
CA CYS A 61 4.29 6.48 3.77
C CYS A 61 5.55 6.52 4.63
N LYS A 62 5.40 6.31 5.94
CA LYS A 62 6.52 6.23 6.88
C LYS A 62 6.56 4.84 7.49
N GLY A 63 7.78 4.38 7.75
CA GLY A 63 8.02 3.09 8.35
C GLY A 63 9.49 2.91 8.69
N GLU A 64 9.75 1.77 9.32
CA GLU A 64 11.07 1.37 9.78
C GLU A 64 11.27 -0.14 9.56
N TRP A 65 12.52 -0.57 9.52
CA TRP A 65 12.85 -1.98 9.43
C TRP A 65 12.56 -2.72 10.73
N ILE A 66 11.96 -3.89 10.63
CA ILE A 66 11.83 -4.87 11.72
C ILE A 66 13.06 -5.77 11.74
N GLU A 67 13.48 -6.29 10.58
CA GLU A 67 14.56 -7.28 10.46
C GLU A 67 15.82 -6.75 9.80
N GLY A 68 15.76 -5.60 9.13
CA GLY A 68 16.89 -4.99 8.41
C GLY A 68 16.70 -4.99 6.89
N ALA A 69 17.48 -4.18 6.19
CA ALA A 69 17.37 -3.99 4.74
C ALA A 69 17.69 -5.26 3.94
N GLU A 70 18.77 -5.97 4.30
CA GLU A 70 19.20 -7.21 3.63
C GLU A 70 18.18 -8.33 3.78
N GLU A 71 17.76 -8.62 5.01
CA GLU A 71 16.77 -9.64 5.34
C GLU A 71 15.44 -9.36 4.64
N SER A 72 15.01 -8.09 4.63
CA SER A 72 13.77 -7.69 3.97
C SER A 72 13.86 -7.85 2.45
N ALA A 73 14.99 -7.48 1.84
CA ALA A 73 15.23 -7.70 0.42
C ALA A 73 15.20 -9.19 0.05
N GLU A 74 15.78 -10.07 0.87
CA GLU A 74 15.73 -11.52 0.64
C GLU A 74 14.30 -12.07 0.68
N LYS A 75 13.49 -11.62 1.65
CA LYS A 75 12.08 -12.02 1.74
C LYS A 75 11.27 -11.52 0.55
N ILE A 76 11.45 -10.25 0.15
CA ILE A 76 10.81 -9.68 -1.03
C ILE A 76 11.13 -10.53 -2.27
N LEU A 77 12.41 -10.88 -2.49
CA LEU A 77 12.82 -11.68 -3.64
C LEU A 77 12.29 -13.12 -3.62
N ARG A 78 11.86 -13.62 -2.46
CA ARG A 78 11.28 -14.95 -2.31
C ARG A 78 9.75 -14.93 -2.49
N GLU A 79 9.10 -13.88 -2.02
CA GLU A 79 7.65 -13.85 -1.83
C GLU A 79 6.94 -12.98 -2.86
N HIS A 80 7.54 -11.87 -3.27
CA HIS A 80 6.94 -10.98 -4.25
C HIS A 80 7.17 -11.48 -5.67
N GLY A 81 6.20 -11.21 -6.55
CA GLY A 81 6.32 -11.59 -7.96
C GLY A 81 7.36 -10.73 -8.69
N GLU A 82 8.08 -11.31 -9.65
CA GLU A 82 9.13 -10.63 -10.44
C GLU A 82 8.63 -9.37 -11.19
N GLY A 83 7.31 -9.26 -11.40
CA GLY A 83 6.68 -8.11 -12.04
C GLY A 83 6.49 -6.89 -11.11
N CYS A 84 6.55 -7.07 -9.79
CA CYS A 84 6.33 -6.02 -8.80
C CYS A 84 7.52 -5.04 -8.75
N GLU A 85 7.25 -3.75 -8.50
CA GLU A 85 8.31 -2.75 -8.32
C GLU A 85 9.15 -3.05 -7.09
N THR A 86 8.53 -3.44 -5.98
CA THR A 86 9.21 -3.90 -4.75
C THR A 86 10.26 -4.98 -5.03
N TYR A 87 9.95 -5.96 -5.90
CA TYR A 87 10.90 -7.01 -6.29
C TYR A 87 12.08 -6.45 -7.08
N LYS A 88 11.83 -5.57 -8.06
CA LYS A 88 12.88 -4.94 -8.87
C LYS A 88 13.77 -4.05 -8.01
N ASP A 89 13.18 -3.41 -7.01
CA ASP A 89 13.88 -2.49 -6.12
C ASP A 89 14.73 -3.24 -5.11
N ALA A 90 14.29 -4.41 -4.63
CA ALA A 90 15.14 -5.33 -3.87
C ALA A 90 16.32 -5.87 -4.70
N LEU A 91 16.12 -6.18 -5.99
CA LEU A 91 17.23 -6.55 -6.88
C LEU A 91 18.24 -5.41 -7.06
N ARG A 92 17.75 -4.18 -7.25
CA ARG A 92 18.60 -3.00 -7.40
C ARG A 92 19.39 -2.73 -6.13
N PHE A 93 18.73 -2.76 -4.97
CA PHE A 93 19.38 -2.62 -3.67
C PHE A 93 20.53 -3.63 -3.49
N ARG A 94 20.33 -4.92 -3.84
CA ARG A 94 21.42 -5.91 -3.75
C ARG A 94 22.63 -5.56 -4.62
N ALA A 95 22.39 -5.06 -5.83
CA ALA A 95 23.47 -4.65 -6.73
C ALA A 95 24.19 -3.40 -6.23
N GLU A 96 23.46 -2.42 -5.69
CA GLU A 96 24.01 -1.20 -5.09
C GLU A 96 24.82 -1.52 -3.83
N LEU A 97 24.33 -2.43 -2.99
CA LEU A 97 25.02 -2.89 -1.79
C LEU A 97 26.33 -3.61 -2.12
N GLU A 98 26.32 -4.54 -3.09
CA GLU A 98 27.53 -5.21 -3.58
C GLU A 98 28.54 -4.21 -4.13
N GLN A 99 28.07 -3.23 -4.91
CA GLN A 99 28.93 -2.18 -5.46
C GLN A 99 29.55 -1.32 -4.36
N ALA A 100 28.76 -0.90 -3.37
CA ALA A 100 29.23 -0.11 -2.23
C ALA A 100 30.27 -0.87 -1.43
N GLU A 101 30.05 -2.17 -1.16
CA GLU A 101 31.00 -3.02 -0.44
C GLU A 101 32.33 -3.15 -1.20
N VAL A 102 32.27 -3.34 -2.52
CA VAL A 102 33.48 -3.41 -3.37
C VAL A 102 34.25 -2.09 -3.34
N LEU A 103 33.56 -0.95 -3.43
CA LEU A 103 34.19 0.36 -3.39
C LEU A 103 34.82 0.63 -2.02
N PHE A 104 34.11 0.35 -0.94
CA PHE A 104 34.58 0.48 0.44
C PHE A 104 35.89 -0.30 0.68
N LYS A 105 35.92 -1.58 0.27
CA LYS A 105 37.10 -2.44 0.41
C LYS A 105 38.24 -2.09 -0.55
N SER A 106 37.97 -1.27 -1.56
CA SER A 106 38.98 -0.79 -2.51
C SER A 106 39.67 0.51 -2.09
N ARG A 107 39.19 1.15 -1.00
CA ARG A 107 39.82 2.37 -0.45
C ARG A 107 41.26 2.06 -0.05
N LYS A 108 42.16 3.01 -0.29
CA LYS A 108 43.61 2.81 -0.11
C LYS A 108 43.99 2.58 1.36
N ASP A 109 43.21 3.17 2.25
CA ASP A 109 43.33 3.19 3.70
C ASP A 109 42.47 2.14 4.40
N TYR A 110 41.70 1.33 3.66
CA TYR A 110 40.90 0.25 4.22
C TYR A 110 41.78 -0.77 4.96
N ASP A 111 41.45 -1.01 6.23
CA ASP A 111 42.07 -2.03 7.07
C ASP A 111 41.00 -3.03 7.56
N PRO A 112 40.98 -4.29 7.07
CA PRO A 112 39.99 -5.28 7.46
C PRO A 112 40.10 -5.72 8.93
N GLU A 113 41.16 -5.36 9.66
CA GLU A 113 41.26 -5.62 11.11
C GLU A 113 40.40 -4.65 11.93
N TYR A 114 40.13 -3.45 11.41
CA TYR A 114 39.47 -2.36 12.14
C TYR A 114 38.22 -1.79 11.47
N GLU A 115 37.98 -2.10 10.20
CA GLU A 115 36.84 -1.57 9.44
C GLU A 115 35.96 -2.69 8.89
N GLU A 116 34.67 -2.61 9.18
CA GLU A 116 33.62 -3.46 8.62
C GLU A 116 32.66 -2.64 7.77
N PHE A 117 32.34 -3.13 6.57
CA PHE A 117 31.43 -2.42 5.65
C PHE A 117 30.05 -2.20 6.28
N LYS A 118 29.50 -3.17 7.01
CA LYS A 118 28.19 -3.05 7.68
C LYS A 118 28.15 -1.98 8.78
N GLU A 119 29.31 -1.52 9.25
CA GLU A 119 29.42 -0.45 10.24
C GLU A 119 29.74 0.91 9.57
N SER A 120 29.72 1.00 8.24
CA SER A 120 30.11 2.20 7.50
C SER A 120 28.92 3.08 7.11
N GLU A 121 29.19 4.38 6.90
CA GLU A 121 28.20 5.33 6.39
C GLU A 121 27.68 4.91 5.01
N GLU A 122 28.53 4.32 4.16
CA GLU A 122 28.11 3.83 2.83
C GLU A 122 27.09 2.69 2.91
N TYR A 123 27.18 1.82 3.92
CA TYR A 123 26.16 0.77 4.14
C TYR A 123 24.85 1.38 4.63
N GLU A 124 24.91 2.31 5.58
CA GLU A 124 23.75 3.01 6.12
C GLU A 124 23.02 3.79 5.02
N GLU A 125 23.74 4.56 4.19
CA GLU A 125 23.17 5.32 3.06
C GLU A 125 22.40 4.43 2.08
N VAL A 126 22.95 3.27 1.70
CA VAL A 126 22.29 2.33 0.79
C VAL A 126 21.04 1.71 1.43
N CYS A 127 21.10 1.40 2.73
CA CYS A 127 19.97 0.85 3.47
C CYS A 127 18.84 1.87 3.68
N GLU A 128 19.17 3.13 3.98
CA GLU A 128 18.21 4.23 4.12
C GLU A 128 17.53 4.57 2.80
N GLU A 129 18.30 4.61 1.70
CA GLU A 129 17.75 4.85 0.37
C GLU A 129 16.81 3.72 -0.04
N PHE A 130 17.16 2.46 0.26
CA PHE A 130 16.26 1.33 0.00
C PHE A 130 14.97 1.42 0.82
N LEU A 131 15.05 1.78 2.11
CA LEU A 131 13.85 2.00 2.94
C LEU A 131 12.94 3.07 2.33
N ARG A 132 13.52 4.22 1.94
CA ARG A 132 12.79 5.34 1.33
C ARG A 132 12.07 4.92 0.05
N ILE A 133 12.76 4.16 -0.80
CA ILE A 133 12.20 3.62 -2.04
C ILE A 133 11.07 2.63 -1.74
N LEU A 134 11.29 1.70 -0.82
CA LEU A 134 10.29 0.67 -0.50
C LEU A 134 9.03 1.29 0.12
N LEU A 135 9.17 2.30 0.97
CA LEU A 135 8.03 3.04 1.53
C LEU A 135 7.25 3.77 0.44
N GLU A 136 7.91 4.31 -0.58
CA GLU A 136 7.23 4.91 -1.73
C GLU A 136 6.46 3.86 -2.55
N ASP A 137 7.03 2.67 -2.73
CA ASP A 137 6.32 1.55 -3.37
C ASP A 137 5.05 1.18 -2.59
N TYR A 138 5.14 1.06 -1.25
CA TYR A 138 3.98 0.80 -0.41
C TYR A 138 2.95 1.94 -0.45
N ARG A 139 3.40 3.21 -0.50
CA ARG A 139 2.50 4.36 -0.72
C ARG A 139 1.73 4.23 -2.04
N ILE A 140 2.41 3.81 -3.11
CA ILE A 140 1.78 3.59 -4.43
C ILE A 140 0.79 2.43 -4.38
N ILE A 141 1.11 1.35 -3.67
CA ILE A 141 0.20 0.21 -3.47
C ILE A 141 -1.05 0.67 -2.72
N LEU A 142 -0.88 1.36 -1.58
CA LEU A 142 -1.98 1.94 -0.80
C LEU A 142 -2.85 2.87 -1.65
N GLN A 143 -2.24 3.75 -2.45
CA GLN A 143 -2.99 4.65 -3.33
C GLN A 143 -3.83 3.89 -4.36
N LYS A 144 -3.23 2.89 -5.03
CA LYS A 144 -3.93 2.12 -6.06
C LYS A 144 -5.12 1.35 -5.48
N ASP A 145 -4.96 0.81 -4.29
CA ASP A 145 -6.03 0.07 -3.62
C ASP A 145 -7.15 1.03 -3.18
N TYR A 146 -6.81 2.18 -2.60
CA TYR A 146 -7.77 3.24 -2.29
C TYR A 146 -8.55 3.72 -3.53
N ASP A 147 -7.84 4.01 -4.63
CA ASP A 147 -8.44 4.46 -5.89
C ASP A 147 -9.40 3.41 -6.47
N TRP A 148 -9.06 2.12 -6.34
CA TRP A 148 -9.94 1.03 -6.74
C TRP A 148 -11.16 0.93 -5.84
N LEU A 149 -10.97 0.88 -4.51
CA LEU A 149 -12.03 0.72 -3.53
C LEU A 149 -13.06 1.87 -3.58
N THR A 150 -12.60 3.07 -3.92
CA THR A 150 -13.46 4.27 -4.08
C THR A 150 -13.95 4.50 -5.51
N SER A 151 -13.62 3.60 -6.44
CA SER A 151 -14.13 3.67 -7.82
C SER A 151 -15.62 3.35 -7.90
N GLU A 152 -16.30 3.90 -8.91
CA GLU A 152 -17.73 3.62 -9.13
C GLU A 152 -17.99 2.11 -9.31
N GLU A 153 -17.07 1.40 -9.97
CA GLU A 153 -17.17 -0.05 -10.20
C GLU A 153 -17.17 -0.82 -8.87
N ALA A 154 -16.18 -0.59 -8.00
CA ALA A 154 -16.10 -1.27 -6.70
C ALA A 154 -17.28 -0.92 -5.76
N ILE A 155 -17.79 0.32 -5.82
CA ILE A 155 -18.96 0.72 -5.03
C ILE A 155 -20.20 -0.03 -5.52
N VAL A 156 -20.39 -0.15 -6.84
CA VAL A 156 -21.52 -0.90 -7.42
C VAL A 156 -21.43 -2.39 -7.08
N GLU A 157 -20.26 -3.00 -7.20
CA GLU A 157 -20.04 -4.40 -6.80
C GLU A 157 -20.43 -4.64 -5.33
N MET A 158 -20.03 -3.73 -4.44
CA MET A 158 -20.38 -3.80 -3.01
C MET A 158 -21.89 -3.66 -2.77
N ILE A 159 -22.56 -2.73 -3.47
CA ILE A 159 -24.01 -2.53 -3.41
C ILE A 159 -24.76 -3.80 -3.83
N GLU A 160 -24.34 -4.42 -4.93
CA GLU A 160 -24.97 -5.61 -5.50
C GLU A 160 -24.72 -6.85 -4.64
N ALA A 161 -23.48 -7.04 -4.16
CA ALA A 161 -23.11 -8.17 -3.30
C ALA A 161 -23.85 -8.18 -1.96
N ASN A 162 -24.15 -7.00 -1.41
CA ASN A 162 -24.91 -6.85 -0.17
C ASN A 162 -26.43 -6.72 -0.38
N GLU A 163 -26.89 -6.81 -1.63
CA GLU A 163 -28.30 -6.67 -2.01
C GLU A 163 -28.97 -5.39 -1.45
N TYR A 164 -28.25 -4.27 -1.43
CA TYR A 164 -28.80 -3.02 -0.89
C TYR A 164 -30.01 -2.54 -1.70
N GLU A 165 -31.00 -2.08 -0.95
CA GLU A 165 -32.24 -1.54 -1.49
C GLU A 165 -32.30 -0.03 -1.26
N PHE A 166 -32.85 0.66 -2.25
CA PHE A 166 -32.91 2.11 -2.28
C PHE A 166 -34.35 2.59 -2.35
N THR A 167 -34.64 3.71 -1.70
CA THR A 167 -35.83 4.50 -2.02
C THR A 167 -35.70 5.12 -3.41
N LYS A 168 -36.82 5.57 -4.00
CA LYS A 168 -36.82 6.27 -5.31
C LYS A 168 -35.88 7.48 -5.38
N ASP A 169 -35.54 8.06 -4.23
CA ASP A 169 -34.70 9.26 -4.11
C ASP A 169 -33.22 8.91 -3.79
N GLY A 170 -32.84 7.63 -3.85
CA GLY A 170 -31.45 7.17 -3.69
C GLY A 170 -30.96 7.17 -2.25
N LYS A 171 -31.84 6.80 -1.31
CA LYS A 171 -31.48 6.55 0.10
C LYS A 171 -31.51 5.05 0.37
N ILE A 172 -30.43 4.50 0.92
CA ILE A 172 -30.35 3.13 1.44
C ILE A 172 -31.39 2.90 2.53
N MET A 173 -31.98 1.70 2.54
CA MET A 173 -32.98 1.22 3.50
C MET A 173 -32.46 0.11 4.41
#